data_AF-A0A384L271-F1
#
_entry.id   AF-A0A384L271-F1
#
_cell.length_a   1.000
_cell.length_b   1.000
_cell.length_c   1.000
_cell.angle_alpha   90.00
_cell.angle_beta   90.00
_cell.angle_gamma   90.00
#
_symmetry.space_group_name_H-M   'P 1'
#
loop_
_entity.id
_entity.type
_entity.pdbx_description
1 polymer ?
#
loop_
_entity_poly.entity_id
_entity_poly.type
_entity_poly.pdbx_seq_one_letter_code
_entity_poly.pdbx_strand_id
1 'polypeptide(L)'
;MLADLSPLEVTALAVALVGLIPVITQYRDETKLFTAGYVLLVIGMVATNLEVFFLGSVLNFVEHAFGIGLAGATFFAAAYLRRKNVINGGDAS
;
A
#
# COMPACT_ATOMS: atom_id res chain seq x y z
N MET A 1 9.29 0.36 23.97
CA MET A 1 9.80 1.75 24.16
C MET A 1 9.85 2.42 22.80
N LEU A 2 9.73 3.76 22.69
CA LEU A 2 9.83 4.44 21.38
C LEU A 2 11.17 4.15 20.65
N ALA A 3 12.21 3.78 21.41
CA ALA A 3 13.51 3.34 20.90
C ALA A 3 13.49 2.01 20.12
N ASP A 4 12.42 1.21 20.25
CA ASP A 4 12.30 -0.08 19.57
C ASP A 4 11.70 0.06 18.16
N LEU A 5 11.22 1.26 17.80
CA LEU A 5 10.70 1.55 16.48
C LEU A 5 11.84 1.68 15.47
N SER A 6 11.73 0.95 14.36
CA SER A 6 12.65 1.09 13.23
C SER A 6 12.48 2.47 12.58
N PRO A 7 13.56 3.28 12.45
CA PRO A 7 13.48 4.57 11.77
C PRO A 7 12.94 4.46 10.34
N LEU A 8 13.24 3.35 9.66
CA LEU A 8 12.76 3.08 8.30
C LEU A 8 11.24 2.88 8.27
N GLU A 9 10.69 2.08 9.19
CA GLU A 9 9.26 1.77 9.23
C GLU A 9 8.42 2.98 9.62
N VAL A 10 8.93 3.80 10.55
CA VAL A 10 8.30 5.07 10.94
C VAL A 10 8.32 6.07 9.78
N THR A 11 9.46 6.19 9.09
CA THR A 11 9.58 7.07 7.93
C THR A 11 8.65 6.62 6.80
N ALA A 12 8.60 5.32 6.52
CA ALA A 12 7.71 4.75 5.51
C ALA A 12 6.23 4.98 5.85
N LEU A 13 5.85 4.86 7.13
CA LEU A 13 4.49 5.19 7.58
C LEU A 13 4.17 6.67 7.36
N ALA A 14 5.08 7.57 7.75
CA ALA A 14 4.89 9.01 7.55
C ALA A 14 4.72 9.37 6.06
N VAL A 15 5.58 8.81 5.20
CA VAL A 15 5.50 9.00 3.74
C VAL A 15 4.19 8.44 3.18
N ALA A 16 3.76 7.25 3.61
CA ALA A 16 2.50 6.65 3.19
C ALA A 16 1.29 7.52 3.60
N LEU A 17 1.30 8.09 4.81
CA LEU A 17 0.23 8.99 5.26
C LEU A 17 0.20 10.30 4.46
N VAL A 18 1.35 10.90 4.17
CA VAL A 18 1.42 12.12 3.36
C VAL A 18 0.96 11.84 1.93
N GLY A 19 1.39 10.73 1.33
CA GLY A 19 0.99 10.36 -0.02
C GLY A 19 -0.47 9.87 -0.12
N LEU A 20 -1.12 9.53 1.00
CA LEU A 20 -2.56 9.25 1.01
C LEU A 20 -3.39 10.51 0.64
N ILE A 21 -2.87 11.71 0.91
CA ILE A 21 -3.53 12.98 0.59
C ILE A 21 -3.82 13.08 -0.93
N PRO A 22 -2.84 13.04 -1.84
CA PRO A 22 -3.12 13.07 -3.27
C PRO A 22 -3.97 11.87 -3.74
N VAL A 23 -3.81 10.69 -3.13
CA VAL A 23 -4.59 9.49 -3.50
C VAL A 23 -6.08 9.67 -3.26
N ILE A 24 -6.46 10.23 -2.11
CA ILE A 24 -7.87 10.49 -1.77
C ILE A 24 -8.39 11.70 -2.53
N THR A 25 -7.62 12.80 -2.59
CA THR A 25 -8.07 14.04 -3.25
C THR A 25 -8.19 13.92 -4.76
N GLN A 26 -7.45 13.00 -5.39
CA GLN A 26 -7.50 12.75 -6.83
C GLN A 26 -8.17 11.42 -7.19
N TYR A 27 -8.98 10.86 -6.29
CA TYR A 27 -9.71 9.63 -6.53
C TYR A 27 -10.63 9.72 -7.74
N ARG A 28 -10.52 8.73 -8.64
CA ARG A 28 -11.43 8.54 -9.77
C ARG A 28 -11.87 7.08 -9.89
N ASP A 29 -12.95 6.85 -10.61
CA ASP A 29 -13.45 5.50 -10.84
C ASP A 29 -12.42 4.62 -11.55
N GLU A 30 -11.63 5.18 -12.47
CA GLU A 30 -10.59 4.45 -13.19
C GLU A 30 -9.38 4.09 -12.32
N THR A 31 -9.17 4.77 -11.19
CA THR A 31 -8.03 4.55 -10.28
C THR A 31 -8.41 3.74 -9.04
N LYS A 32 -9.63 3.19 -8.96
CA LYS A 32 -10.15 2.43 -7.82
C LYS A 32 -9.18 1.39 -7.27
N LEU A 33 -8.60 0.56 -8.14
CA LEU A 33 -7.68 -0.49 -7.73
C LEU A 33 -6.34 0.07 -7.21
N PHE A 34 -5.87 1.17 -7.80
CA PHE A 34 -4.67 1.86 -7.31
C PHE A 34 -4.91 2.42 -5.91
N THR A 35 -6.06 3.07 -5.69
CA THR A 35 -6.47 3.57 -4.37
C THR A 35 -6.60 2.44 -3.36
N ALA A 36 -7.20 1.31 -3.73
CA ALA A 36 -7.30 0.14 -2.85
C ALA A 36 -5.91 -0.39 -2.46
N GLY A 37 -4.98 -0.51 -3.41
CA GLY A 37 -3.59 -0.89 -3.13
C GLY A 37 -2.89 0.08 -2.18
N TYR A 38 -3.15 1.38 -2.34
CA TYR A 38 -2.57 2.41 -1.47
C TYR A 38 -3.15 2.39 -0.05
N VAL A 39 -4.47 2.17 0.09
CA VAL A 39 -5.10 2.01 1.41
C VAL A 39 -4.55 0.77 2.12
N LEU A 40 -4.39 -0.35 1.39
CA LEU A 40 -3.75 -1.55 1.93
C LEU A 40 -2.31 -1.29 2.38
N LEU A 41 -1.54 -0.51 1.61
CA LEU A 41 -0.19 -0.11 1.98
C LEU A 41 -0.19 0.66 3.31
N VAL A 42 -1.06 1.66 3.46
CA VAL A 42 -1.16 2.45 4.70
C VAL A 42 -1.55 1.56 5.88
N ILE A 43 -2.53 0.68 5.71
CA ILE A 43 -2.94 -0.27 6.75
C ILE A 43 -1.77 -1.19 7.14
N GLY A 44 -1.03 -1.72 6.17
CA GLY A 44 0.15 -2.55 6.40
C GLY A 44 1.22 -1.80 7.18
N MET A 45 1.53 -0.55 6.81
CA MET A 45 2.52 0.26 7.52
C MET A 45 2.09 0.58 8.96
N VAL A 46 0.80 0.83 9.20
CA VAL A 46 0.27 1.03 10.55
C VAL A 46 0.40 -0.26 11.36
N ALA A 47 0.00 -1.40 10.79
CA ALA A 47 0.10 -2.70 11.45
C ALA A 47 1.54 -3.03 11.84
N THR A 48 2.51 -2.89 10.93
CA THR A 48 3.93 -3.14 11.20
C THR A 48 4.47 -2.27 12.34
N ASN A 49 4.13 -0.97 12.36
CA ASN A 49 4.58 -0.10 13.45
C ASN A 49 3.88 -0.39 14.79
N LEU A 50 2.64 -0.88 14.76
CA LEU A 50 1.91 -1.27 15.96
C LEU A 50 2.39 -2.61 16.53
N GLU A 51 2.80 -3.55 15.68
CA GLU A 51 3.23 -4.89 16.07
C GLU A 51 4.39 -4.87 17.09
N VAL A 52 5.31 -3.89 16.95
CA VAL A 52 6.41 -3.61 17.90
C VAL A 52 5.92 -3.52 19.36
N PHE A 53 4.65 -3.17 19.59
CA PHE A 53 4.06 -3.05 20.92
C PHE A 53 3.29 -4.30 21.40
N PHE A 54 2.98 -5.27 20.53
CA PHE A 54 2.05 -6.36 20.86
C PHE A 54 2.62 -7.76 20.67
N LEU A 55 3.39 -8.05 19.61
CA LEU A 55 3.70 -9.43 19.19
C LEU A 55 5.11 -9.52 18.56
N GLY A 56 5.97 -10.42 19.05
CA GLY A 56 7.38 -10.50 18.66
C GLY A 56 7.69 -10.92 17.21
N SER A 57 8.97 -11.00 16.86
CA SER A 57 9.54 -11.00 15.48
C SER A 57 9.07 -12.03 14.45
N VAL A 58 8.32 -13.08 14.81
CA VAL A 58 7.88 -14.14 13.88
C VAL A 58 6.59 -13.76 13.16
N LEU A 59 5.69 -13.02 13.83
CA LEU A 59 4.50 -12.47 13.18
C LEU A 59 4.88 -11.37 12.19
N ASN A 60 5.97 -10.65 12.45
CA ASN A 60 6.44 -9.55 11.61
C ASN A 60 6.70 -9.97 10.16
N PHE A 61 7.34 -11.11 9.92
CA PHE A 61 7.54 -11.58 8.54
C PHE A 61 6.22 -11.89 7.82
N VAL A 62 5.29 -12.54 8.52
CA VAL A 62 3.98 -12.93 7.96
C VAL A 62 3.12 -11.69 7.73
N GLU A 63 3.02 -10.81 8.72
CA GLU A 63 2.25 -9.57 8.64
C GLU A 63 2.82 -8.60 7.59
N HIS A 64 4.14 -8.52 7.46
CA HIS A 64 4.79 -7.73 6.41
C HIS A 64 4.54 -8.32 5.02
N ALA A 65 4.66 -9.64 4.87
CA ALA A 65 4.41 -10.32 3.61
C ALA A 65 2.94 -10.22 3.16
N PHE A 66 1.98 -10.31 4.10
CA PHE A 66 0.57 -10.18 3.77
C PHE A 66 0.13 -8.72 3.65
N GLY A 67 0.48 -7.83 4.57
CA GLY A 67 0.08 -6.43 4.53
C GLY A 67 0.67 -5.69 3.32
N ILE A 68 1.99 -5.59 3.26
CA ILE A 68 2.69 -4.87 2.18
C ILE A 68 2.67 -5.69 0.89
N GLY A 69 2.77 -7.01 0.97
CA GLY A 69 2.69 -7.86 -0.23
C GLY A 69 1.32 -7.83 -0.91
N LEU A 70 0.21 -7.81 -0.17
CA LEU A 70 -1.13 -7.64 -0.78
C LEU A 70 -1.29 -6.25 -1.41
N ALA A 71 -0.72 -5.20 -0.80
CA ALA A 71 -0.67 -3.88 -1.42
C ALA A 71 0.09 -3.93 -2.76
N GLY A 72 1.26 -4.58 -2.78
CA GLY A 72 2.07 -4.79 -4.00
C GLY A 72 1.31 -5.57 -5.08
N ALA A 73 0.66 -6.67 -4.72
CA ALA A 73 -0.17 -7.45 -5.64
C ALA A 73 -1.33 -6.63 -6.22
N THR A 74 -1.94 -5.78 -5.39
CA THR A 74 -3.04 -4.90 -5.81
C THR A 74 -2.54 -3.81 -6.76
N PHE A 75 -1.38 -3.20 -6.49
CA PHE A 75 -0.75 -2.26 -7.42
C PHE A 75 -0.39 -2.92 -8.74
N PHE A 76 0.14 -4.14 -8.72
CA PHE A 76 0.43 -4.91 -9.93
C PHE A 76 -0.84 -5.16 -10.75
N ALA A 77 -1.92 -5.61 -10.11
CA ALA A 77 -3.21 -5.82 -10.76
C ALA A 77 -3.77 -4.51 -11.35
N ALA A 78 -3.67 -3.40 -10.62
CA ALA A 78 -4.09 -2.08 -11.08
C ALA A 78 -3.31 -1.65 -12.33
N ALA A 79 -1.99 -1.81 -12.32
CA ALA A 79 -1.12 -1.49 -13.46
C ALA A 79 -1.42 -2.38 -14.68
N TYR A 80 -1.62 -3.67 -14.46
CA TYR A 80 -1.94 -4.63 -15.52
C TYR A 80 -3.28 -4.30 -16.20
N LEU A 81 -4.33 -4.03 -15.41
CA LEU A 81 -5.65 -3.66 -15.94
C LEU A 81 -5.63 -2.30 -16.63
N ARG A 82 -4.90 -1.32 -16.08
CA ARG A 82 -4.71 -0.03 -16.75
C ARG A 82 -4.03 -0.20 -18.10
N ARG A 83 -2.97 -1.02 -18.18
CA ARG A 83 -2.29 -1.34 -19.44
C ARG A 83 -3.26 -1.98 -20.44
N LYS A 84 -4.03 -2.99 -20.02
CA LYS A 84 -5.00 -3.66 -20.90
C LYS A 84 -6.05 -2.69 -21.45
N ASN A 85 -6.57 -1.80 -20.61
CA ASN A 85 -7.59 -0.83 -21.01
C ASN A 85 -7.05 0.22 -21.98
N VAL A 86 -5.80 0.66 -21.82
CA VAL A 86 -5.15 1.59 -22.75
C VAL A 86 -4.89 0.94 -24.11
N ILE A 87 -4.45 -0.32 -24.14
CA ILE A 87 -4.21 -1.06 -25.39
C ILE A 87 -5.53 -1.31 -26.13
N ASN A 88 -6.53 -1.90 -25.46
CA ASN A 88 -7.81 -2.24 -26.09
C ASN A 88 -8.67 -1.01 -26.43
N GLY A 89 -8.49 0.10 -25.71
CA GLY A 89 -9.15 1.37 -26.04
C GLY A 89 -8.52 2.10 -27.22
N GLY A 90 -7.28 1.76 -27.60
CA GLY A 90 -6.58 2.31 -28.76
C GLY A 90 -6.99 1.67 -30.10
N ASP A 91 -7.58 0.47 -30.07
CA ASP A 91 -8.05 -0.25 -31.26
C ASP A 91 -9.46 0.18 -31.72
N ALA A 92 -10.09 1.12 -31.01
CA ALA A 92 -11.45 1.62 -31.27
C ALA A 92 -11.48 3.09 -31.75
N SER A 93 -10.33 3.65 -32.16
CA SER A 93 -10.22 4.99 -32.76
C SER A 93 -9.86 4.92 -34.24
#